data_AF-A0A7V0I9I4-F1
#
_entry.id   AF-A0A7V0I9I4-F1
#
_cell.length_a   1.000
_cell.length_b   1.000
_cell.length_c   1.000
_cell.angle_alpha   90.00
_cell.angle_beta   90.00
_cell.angle_gamma   90.00
#
_symmetry.space_group_name_H-M   'P 1'
#
loop_
_entity.id
_entity.type
_entity.pdbx_description
1 polymer ?
#
loop_
_entity_poly.entity_id
_entity_poly.type
_entity_poly.pdbx_seq_one_letter_code
_entity_poly.pdbx_strand_id
1 'polypeptide(L)'
;MRSSGAWGEVALGYLRERFGIEELPGKVIERARGLWLAAADFLPEGVKIHSVGVRVFYLHDRGLKPASFGLSLLGKAIAKNKV
;
A
#
# COMPACT_ATOMS: atom_id res chain seq x y z
N MET A 1 -17.27 -0.62 1.19
CA MET A 1 -16.62 0.24 2.21
C MET A 1 -15.25 0.66 1.69
N ARG A 2 -15.15 1.86 1.08
CA ARG A 2 -13.89 2.46 0.60
C ARG A 2 -13.18 3.03 1.81
N SER A 3 -11.97 2.57 2.10
CA SER A 3 -11.15 3.12 3.18
C SER A 3 -9.70 3.23 2.73
N SER A 4 -9.48 3.80 1.55
CA SER A 4 -8.29 4.61 1.34
C SER A 4 -8.56 5.95 2.03
N GLY A 5 -8.00 6.17 3.22
CA GLY A 5 -7.90 7.52 3.78
C GLY A 5 -7.10 8.44 2.84
N ALA A 6 -6.90 9.71 3.20
CA ALA A 6 -6.16 10.68 2.38
C ALA A 6 -4.81 10.15 1.84
N TRP A 7 -4.13 9.27 2.61
CA TRP A 7 -2.87 8.65 2.22
C TRP A 7 -2.97 7.56 1.14
N GLY A 8 -4.13 6.91 0.99
CA GLY A 8 -4.33 5.89 -0.04
C GLY A 8 -4.30 6.48 -1.45
N GLU A 9 -4.94 7.64 -1.65
CA GLU A 9 -4.90 8.38 -2.92
C GLU A 9 -3.50 8.90 -3.22
N VAL A 10 -2.79 9.44 -2.22
CA VAL A 10 -1.39 9.89 -2.37
C VAL A 10 -0.47 8.73 -2.77
N ALA A 11 -0.66 7.56 -2.16
CA ALA A 11 0.13 6.38 -2.49
C ALA A 11 -0.14 5.88 -3.91
N LEU A 12 -1.40 5.86 -4.34
CA LEU A 12 -1.76 5.50 -5.72
C LEU A 12 -1.18 6.51 -6.73
N GLY A 13 -1.25 7.81 -6.43
CA GLY A 13 -0.62 8.86 -7.23
C GLY A 13 0.88 8.64 -7.41
N TYR A 14 1.61 8.39 -6.30
CA TYR A 14 3.04 8.07 -6.35
C TYR A 14 3.34 6.84 -7.21
N LEU A 15 2.56 5.75 -7.07
CA LEU A 15 2.77 4.52 -7.83
C LEU A 15 2.47 4.70 -9.32
N ARG A 16 1.42 5.44 -9.66
CA ARG A 16 1.08 5.80 -11.04
C ARG A 16 2.20 6.62 -11.68
N GLU A 17 2.60 7.71 -11.02
CA GLU A 17 3.64 8.60 -11.54
C GLU A 17 5.00 7.90 -11.67
N ARG A 18 5.39 7.10 -10.68
CA ARG A 18 6.73 6.50 -10.64
C ARG A 18 6.84 5.19 -11.41
N PHE A 19 5.80 4.37 -11.41
CA PHE A 19 5.85 2.99 -11.93
C PHE A 19 4.77 2.67 -12.98
N GLY A 20 3.81 3.58 -13.22
CA GLY A 20 2.69 3.34 -14.14
C GLY A 20 1.69 2.30 -13.62
N ILE A 21 1.60 2.15 -12.30
CA ILE A 21 0.62 1.26 -11.67
C ILE A 21 -0.69 2.04 -11.50
N GLU A 22 -1.71 1.68 -12.28
CA GLU A 22 -3.01 2.36 -12.29
C GLU A 22 -3.97 1.86 -11.20
N GLU A 23 -3.81 0.61 -10.77
CA GLU A 23 -4.61 -0.02 -9.72
C GLU A 23 -3.75 -0.86 -8.77
N LEU A 24 -4.22 -1.01 -7.53
CA LEU A 24 -3.59 -1.87 -6.54
C LEU A 24 -4.35 -3.20 -6.44
N PRO A 25 -3.64 -4.34 -6.25
CA PRO A 25 -4.24 -5.68 -6.31
C PRO A 25 -5.02 -6.06 -5.03
N GLY A 26 -5.75 -5.12 -4.44
CA GLY A 26 -6.55 -5.38 -3.24
C GLY A 26 -6.84 -4.12 -2.44
N LYS A 27 -7.46 -4.34 -1.27
CA LYS A 27 -7.84 -3.28 -0.35
C LYS A 27 -6.61 -2.69 0.32
N VAL A 28 -6.47 -1.37 0.28
CA VAL A 28 -5.43 -0.65 1.04
C VAL A 28 -6.01 -0.21 2.38
N ILE A 29 -5.25 -0.44 3.45
CA ILE A 29 -5.58 0.06 4.78
C ILE A 29 -4.39 0.79 5.40
N GLU A 30 -4.70 1.84 6.16
CA GLU A 30 -3.73 2.55 6.98
C GLU A 30 -3.70 1.94 8.39
N ARG A 31 -2.52 1.52 8.84
CA ARG A 31 -2.32 0.99 10.19
C ARG A 31 -0.86 1.11 10.63
N ALA A 32 -0.65 1.45 11.90
CA ALA A 32 0.67 1.48 12.53
C ALA A 32 1.71 2.25 11.69
N ARG A 33 1.34 3.47 11.27
CA ARG A 33 2.14 4.34 10.40
C ARG A 33 2.58 3.66 9.09
N GLY A 34 1.69 2.87 8.49
CA GLY A 34 1.96 2.22 7.21
C GLY A 34 0.70 2.04 6.39
N LEU A 35 0.89 1.95 5.07
CA LEU A 35 -0.14 1.57 4.13
C LEU A 35 0.09 0.12 3.71
N TRP A 36 -0.97 -0.68 3.79
CA TRP A 36 -0.91 -2.12 3.62
C TRP A 36 -1.92 -2.58 2.58
N LEU A 37 -1.51 -3.47 1.69
CA LEU A 37 -2.43 -4.35 0.96
C LEU A 37 -2.94 -5.38 1.96
N ALA A 38 -4.21 -5.25 2.32
CA ALA A 38 -4.85 -6.09 3.31
C ALA A 38 -5.06 -7.51 2.77
N ALA A 39 -4.68 -8.50 3.57
CA ALA A 39 -4.96 -9.91 3.26
C ALA A 39 -6.36 -10.37 3.74
N ALA A 40 -7.01 -9.57 4.60
CA ALA A 40 -8.30 -9.87 5.19
C ALA A 40 -9.21 -8.64 5.18
N ASP A 41 -10.51 -8.88 5.02
CA ASP A 41 -11.52 -7.81 4.97
C ASP A 41 -11.85 -7.22 6.35
N PHE A 42 -11.58 -7.99 7.41
CA PHE A 42 -11.80 -7.61 8.80
C PHE A 42 -10.53 -7.75 9.63
N LEU A 43 -10.39 -6.91 10.66
CA LEU A 43 -9.33 -7.01 11.66
C LEU A 43 -9.98 -7.25 13.03
N PRO A 44 -9.65 -8.33 13.74
CA PRO A 44 -10.23 -8.59 15.05
C PRO A 44 -9.87 -7.49 16.06
N GLU A 45 -10.85 -7.09 16.86
CA GLU A 45 -10.69 -6.14 17.96
C GLU A 45 -9.98 -6.79 19.15
N GLY A 46 -9.24 -6.01 19.93
CA GLY A 46 -8.54 -6.49 21.13
C GLY A 46 -7.31 -7.38 20.88
N VAL A 47 -7.02 -7.75 19.63
CA VAL A 47 -5.85 -8.59 19.27
C VAL A 47 -4.67 -7.74 18.81
N LYS A 48 -3.48 -8.06 19.34
CA LYS A 48 -2.21 -7.49 18.85
C LYS A 48 -1.86 -8.10 17.51
N ILE A 49 -2.15 -7.37 16.43
CA ILE A 49 -1.83 -7.76 15.06
C ILE A 49 -0.58 -7.02 14.58
N HIS A 50 0.49 -7.77 14.29
CA HIS A 50 1.75 -7.24 13.79
C HIS A 50 1.76 -6.95 12.29
N SER A 51 1.00 -7.72 11.51
CA SER A 51 0.89 -7.61 10.07
C SER A 51 -0.55 -7.86 9.62
N VAL A 52 -1.01 -7.04 8.69
CA VAL A 52 -2.36 -7.13 8.10
C VAL A 52 -2.33 -7.53 6.62
N GLY A 53 -1.15 -7.95 6.14
CA GLY A 53 -0.90 -8.31 4.75
C GLY A 53 0.48 -7.80 4.34
N VAL A 54 0.56 -7.08 3.22
CA VAL A 54 1.83 -6.59 2.66
C VAL A 54 1.90 -5.09 2.81
N ARG A 55 2.90 -4.60 3.54
CA ARG A 55 3.15 -3.15 3.64
C ARG A 55 3.74 -2.64 2.32
N VAL A 56 3.12 -1.62 1.75
CA VAL A 56 3.58 -0.95 0.51
C VAL A 56 4.30 0.35 0.83
N PHE A 57 3.86 1.07 1.87
CA PHE A 57 4.51 2.31 2.31
C PHE A 57 4.63 2.38 3.83
N TYR A 58 5.68 3.04 4.27
CA TYR A 58 5.79 3.61 5.61
C TYR A 58 5.35 5.08 5.57
N LEU A 59 4.53 5.48 6.54
CA LEU A 59 4.10 6.85 6.77
C LEU A 59 5.07 7.53 7.75
N HIS A 60 5.92 8.39 7.21
CA HIS A 60 6.82 9.25 7.97
C HIS A 60 6.24 10.67 8.04
N ASP A 61 6.73 11.48 8.98
CA ASP A 61 6.25 12.86 9.17
C ASP A 61 6.49 13.73 7.92
N ARG A 62 7.43 13.33 7.06
CA ARG A 62 7.78 13.99 5.80
C ARG A 62 7.18 13.33 4.54
N GLY A 63 6.30 12.35 4.70
CA GLY A 63 5.59 11.69 3.60
C GLY A 63 5.78 10.18 3.51
N LEU A 64 5.68 9.66 2.28
CA LEU A 64 5.69 8.24 1.99
C LEU A 64 7.10 7.71 1.75
N LYS A 65 7.46 6.61 2.43
CA LYS A 65 8.64 5.81 2.10
C LYS A 65 8.19 4.45 1.55
N PRO A 66 8.48 4.12 0.28
CA PRO A 66 8.13 2.81 -0.28
C PRO A 66 8.81 1.67 0.47
N ALA A 67 8.08 0.58 0.71
CA ALA A 67 8.63 -0.66 1.22
C ALA A 67 9.12 -1.52 0.05
N SER A 68 10.41 -1.88 0.04
CA SER A 68 11.03 -2.67 -1.03
C SER A 68 10.27 -3.97 -1.31
N PHE A 69 9.89 -4.70 -0.25
CA PHE A 69 9.11 -5.93 -0.38
C PHE A 69 7.73 -5.70 -1.01
N GLY A 70 7.01 -4.65 -0.58
CA GLY A 70 5.72 -4.30 -1.15
C GLY A 70 5.83 -3.93 -2.64
N LEU A 71 6.86 -3.18 -3.03
CA LEU A 71 7.11 -2.86 -4.44
C LEU A 71 7.45 -4.10 -5.28
N SER A 72 8.22 -5.05 -4.74
CA SER A 72 8.55 -6.27 -5.48
C SER A 72 7.31 -7.10 -5.83
N LEU A 73 6.29 -7.11 -4.96
CA LEU A 73 5.01 -7.77 -5.23
C LEU A 73 4.19 -7.07 -6.32
N LEU A 74 4.35 -5.75 -6.46
CA LEU A 74 3.73 -4.98 -7.54
C LEU A 74 4.49 -5.09 -8.86
N GLY A 75 5.62 -5.82 -8.92
CA GLY A 75 6.49 -5.90 -10.10
C GLY A 75 5.77 -6.26 -11.40
N LYS A 76 4.78 -7.16 -11.36
CA LYS A 76 3.98 -7.53 -12.55
C LYS A 76 3.11 -6.39 -13.07
N ALA A 77 2.63 -5.53 -12.17
CA ALA A 77 1.77 -4.39 -12.47
C ALA A 77 2.54 -3.15 -12.94
N ILE A 78 3.88 -3.14 -12.84
CA ILE A 78 4.71 -2.04 -13.35
C ILE A 78 4.54 -1.95 -14.87
N ALA A 79 4.06 -0.82 -15.36
CA ALA A 79 3.86 -0.58 -16.80
C ALA A 79 4.94 0.34 -17.39
N LYS A 80 5.59 1.17 -16.56
CA LYS A 80 6.71 2.02 -17.00
C LYS A 80 8.01 1.24 -17.15
N ASN A 81 8.82 1.62 -18.14
CA ASN A 81 10.17 1.10 -18.39
C ASN A 81 10.24 -0.43 -18.58
N LYS A 82 9.15 -1.07 -19.05
CA LYS A 82 9.20 -2.44 -19.56
C LYS A 82 10.02 -2.42 -20.85
N VAL A 83 11.15 -3.14 -20.85
CA VAL A 83 12.02 -3.38 -22.01
C VAL A 83 11.51 -4.61 -22.75
#